data_AF-A0A3B1E4B3-F1
#
_entry.id   AF-A0A3B1E4B3-F1
#
_cell.length_a   1.000
_cell.length_b   1.000
_cell.length_c   1.000
_cell.angle_alpha   90.00
_cell.angle_beta   90.00
_cell.angle_gamma   90.00
#
_symmetry.space_group_name_H-M   'P 1'
#
loop_
_entity.id
_entity.type
_entity.pdbx_description
1 polymer ?
#
loop_
_entity_poly.entity_id
_entity_poly.type
_entity_poly.pdbx_seq_one_letter_code
_entity_poly.pdbx_strand_id
1 'polypeptide(L)'
;MIRRVEQENWLLIMQVEHAHIAGDLASAWSRFKSVSSLPMKRHLLPAIRSHDEGWSTWDERPSLHPKLNAPRSFTEMPMAVSTLLWRESILFCSGLRKENTAESIRQFQRFLTRSGRRLTPQRAFVIEEIFAMIEPFDFEILAQKLGEHSQGQTLGKPTLLRLLGLLEAAEMLKKIKRSHGQTLYHPPGVERLTTPFGGMWVSQFFCNLAKRARDNREDENDLQAIETFLDEQQEFQQLLLKMIQENQTETLKQFDREGIADWRKEGLQWLQFFDRFSLWLCCQQESKTFHIETPDGTKLHLTPLPSHEIAIDPFPFEGDKLHLSTSAKSIPKRKYLSEEELHNAMTSASVEELHWSLVKW
;
A
#
# COMPACT_ATOMS: atom_id res chain seq x y z
N MET A 1 -4.61 12.16 1.44
CA MET A 1 -3.41 12.55 2.21
C MET A 1 -3.78 12.95 3.63
N ILE A 2 -2.86 12.75 4.56
CA ILE A 2 -2.91 13.30 5.91
C ILE A 2 -2.39 14.74 5.84
N ARG A 3 -3.17 15.68 6.36
CA ARG A 3 -2.77 17.09 6.51
C ARG A 3 -2.77 17.43 8.00
N ARG A 4 -1.60 17.75 8.55
CA ARG A 4 -1.48 18.24 9.93
C ARG A 4 -0.78 19.60 9.98
N VAL A 5 -1.02 20.33 11.06
CA VAL A 5 -0.38 21.62 11.33
C VAL A 5 0.92 21.37 12.09
N GLU A 6 2.01 21.96 11.63
CA GLU A 6 3.28 22.01 12.34
C GLU A 6 3.78 23.46 12.29
N GLN A 7 3.74 24.17 13.42
CA GLN A 7 4.05 25.61 13.48
C GLN A 7 3.25 26.42 12.43
N GLU A 8 3.95 27.10 11.52
CA GLU A 8 3.42 27.93 10.43
C GLU A 8 3.31 27.17 9.09
N ASN A 9 3.46 25.83 9.10
CA ASN A 9 3.43 24.99 7.91
C ASN A 9 2.32 23.92 7.99
N TRP A 10 1.91 23.46 6.81
CA TRP A 10 1.23 22.19 6.65
C TRP A 10 2.28 21.09 6.44
N LEU A 11 2.19 20.03 7.23
CA LEU A 11 2.87 18.77 6.94
C LEU A 11 1.91 17.82 6.25
N LEU A 12 2.30 17.38 5.06
CA LEU A 12 1.53 16.50 4.21
C LEU A 12 2.20 15.12 4.16
N ILE A 13 1.52 14.11 4.71
CA ILE A 13 1.95 12.71 4.69
C ILE A 13 1.03 11.97 3.73
N MET A 14 1.58 11.18 2.82
CA MET A 14 0.77 10.37 1.91
C MET A 14 0.08 9.23 2.69
N GLN A 15 -1.08 8.76 2.25
CA GLN A 15 -1.76 7.62 2.87
C GLN A 15 -0.95 6.33 2.72
N VAL A 16 -0.27 6.15 1.58
CA VAL A 16 0.66 5.03 1.38
C VAL A 16 1.79 5.02 2.42
N GLU A 17 2.20 6.19 2.90
CA GLU A 17 3.24 6.31 3.90
C GLU A 17 2.74 5.89 5.30
N HIS A 18 1.50 6.21 5.68
CA HIS A 18 0.95 5.65 6.93
C HIS A 18 0.77 4.13 6.82
N ALA A 19 0.38 3.63 5.66
CA ALA A 19 0.22 2.20 5.43
C ALA A 19 1.57 1.46 5.55
N HIS A 20 2.67 2.08 5.10
CA HIS A 20 4.03 1.57 5.37
C HIS A 20 4.34 1.51 6.86
N ILE A 21 4.03 2.56 7.63
CA ILE A 21 4.17 2.56 9.09
C ILE A 21 3.33 1.45 9.73
N ALA A 22 2.10 1.24 9.28
CA ALA A 22 1.25 0.13 9.73
C ALA A 22 1.91 -1.23 9.47
N GLY A 23 2.53 -1.39 8.30
CA GLY A 23 3.29 -2.58 7.94
C GLY A 23 4.55 -2.78 8.79
N ASP A 24 5.29 -1.71 9.09
CA ASP A 24 6.50 -1.77 9.91
C ASP A 24 6.16 -2.13 11.37
N LEU A 25 5.10 -1.53 11.92
CA LEU A 25 4.51 -1.92 13.21
C LEU A 25 4.15 -3.41 13.25
N ALA A 26 3.43 -3.89 12.22
CA ALA A 26 3.03 -5.29 12.12
C ALA A 26 4.22 -6.25 11.98
N SER A 27 5.25 -5.84 11.23
CA SER A 27 6.46 -6.63 11.02
C SER A 27 7.28 -6.82 12.31
N ALA A 28 7.37 -5.78 13.13
CA ALA A 28 8.11 -5.79 14.40
C ALA A 28 7.34 -6.44 15.57
N TRP A 29 6.07 -6.78 15.37
CA TRP A 29 5.17 -7.20 16.43
C TRP A 29 5.47 -8.64 16.90
N SER A 30 6.02 -8.77 18.11
CA SER A 30 6.55 -10.04 18.62
C SER A 30 5.47 -11.06 18.96
N ARG A 31 4.28 -10.59 19.35
CA ARG A 31 3.20 -11.41 19.90
C ARG A 31 2.39 -12.19 18.85
N PHE A 32 2.62 -11.97 17.56
CA PHE A 32 1.81 -12.62 16.52
C PHE A 32 1.94 -14.13 16.45
N LYS A 33 3.16 -14.67 16.63
CA LYS A 33 3.39 -16.12 16.55
C LYS A 33 2.59 -16.90 17.59
N SER A 34 2.25 -16.27 18.71
CA SER A 34 1.49 -16.86 19.81
C SER A 34 -0.02 -16.60 19.75
N VAL A 35 -0.47 -15.66 18.93
CA VAL A 35 -1.82 -15.07 19.04
C VAL A 35 -2.63 -15.17 17.75
N SER A 36 -1.98 -15.31 16.58
CA SER A 36 -2.67 -15.37 15.30
C SER A 36 -2.56 -16.73 14.64
N SER A 37 -3.71 -17.26 14.22
CA SER A 37 -3.79 -18.49 13.43
C SER A 37 -3.45 -18.26 11.95
N LEU A 38 -3.45 -17.01 11.51
CA LEU A 38 -3.15 -16.60 10.15
C LEU A 38 -1.65 -16.73 9.85
N PRO A 39 -1.26 -17.15 8.62
CA PRO A 39 0.13 -17.05 8.18
C PRO A 39 0.47 -15.58 7.89
N MET A 40 0.71 -14.81 8.95
CA MET A 40 0.86 -13.35 8.97
C MET A 40 1.76 -12.83 7.85
N LYS A 41 2.94 -13.43 7.69
CA LYS A 41 3.95 -12.97 6.73
C LYS A 41 3.49 -13.09 5.27
N ARG A 42 2.64 -14.06 4.96
CA ARG A 42 2.25 -14.35 3.57
C ARG A 42 1.04 -13.56 3.12
N HIS A 43 0.05 -13.37 3.99
CA HIS A 43 -1.24 -12.79 3.61
C HIS A 43 -1.50 -11.45 4.27
N LEU A 44 -1.31 -11.37 5.60
CA LEU A 44 -1.78 -10.23 6.38
C LEU A 44 -0.83 -9.04 6.33
N LEU A 45 0.48 -9.26 6.50
CA LEU A 45 1.48 -8.19 6.50
C LEU A 45 1.46 -7.37 5.19
N PRO A 46 1.39 -7.99 3.99
CA PRO A 46 1.21 -7.25 2.74
C PRO A 46 -0.08 -6.44 2.68
N ALA A 47 -1.19 -7.01 3.14
CA ALA A 47 -2.48 -6.33 3.13
C ALA A 47 -2.44 -5.10 4.05
N ILE A 48 -1.82 -5.21 5.23
CA ILE A 48 -1.60 -4.08 6.14
C ILE A 48 -0.69 -3.04 5.49
N ARG A 49 0.43 -3.45 4.90
CA ARG A 49 1.42 -2.53 4.34
C ARG A 49 0.89 -1.71 3.15
N SER A 50 -0.02 -2.30 2.36
CA SER A 50 -0.47 -1.73 1.08
C SER A 50 -1.98 -1.44 1.04
N HIS A 51 -2.65 -1.37 2.20
CA HIS A 51 -4.12 -1.18 2.25
C HIS A 51 -4.60 0.13 1.62
N ASP A 52 -3.71 1.13 1.47
CA ASP A 52 -4.01 2.44 0.86
C ASP A 52 -3.23 2.70 -0.44
N GLU A 53 -2.76 1.65 -1.13
CA GLU A 53 -1.97 1.79 -2.37
C GLU A 53 -2.66 2.65 -3.47
N GLY A 54 -4.00 2.62 -3.50
CA GLY A 54 -4.80 3.40 -4.45
C GLY A 54 -4.69 4.91 -4.27
N TRP A 55 -4.16 5.39 -3.16
CA TRP A 55 -3.95 6.82 -2.90
C TRP A 55 -2.68 7.39 -3.55
N SER A 56 -1.74 6.53 -3.94
CA SER A 56 -0.39 6.91 -4.43
C SER A 56 -0.42 8.06 -5.45
N THR A 57 -1.27 7.95 -6.48
CA THR A 57 -1.36 8.97 -7.53
C THR A 57 -2.11 10.22 -7.06
N TRP A 58 -3.17 10.06 -6.27
CA TRP A 58 -3.98 11.20 -5.81
C TRP A 58 -3.20 12.09 -4.84
N ASP A 59 -2.40 11.49 -3.96
CA ASP A 59 -1.60 12.22 -2.96
C ASP A 59 -0.46 13.05 -3.57
N GLU A 60 0.00 12.73 -4.79
CA GLU A 60 0.97 13.55 -5.52
C GLU A 60 0.35 14.86 -6.02
N ARG A 61 -0.96 14.87 -6.29
CA ARG A 61 -1.72 16.00 -6.84
C ARG A 61 -3.09 16.13 -6.17
N PRO A 62 -3.14 16.42 -4.86
CA PRO A 62 -4.39 16.51 -4.12
C PRO A 62 -5.21 17.71 -4.58
N SER A 63 -6.53 17.61 -4.45
CA SER A 63 -7.43 18.73 -4.69
C SER A 63 -7.43 19.73 -3.53
N LEU A 64 -7.97 20.93 -3.77
CA LEU A 64 -8.21 21.90 -2.71
C LEU A 64 -9.50 21.61 -1.95
N HIS A 65 -9.51 21.91 -0.65
CA HIS A 65 -10.73 22.01 0.14
C HIS A 65 -11.51 23.27 -0.28
N PRO A 66 -12.81 23.17 -0.65
CA PRO A 66 -13.51 24.21 -1.41
C PRO A 66 -13.77 25.48 -0.59
N LYS A 67 -13.79 25.37 0.74
CA LYS A 67 -13.98 26.52 1.65
C LYS A 67 -12.68 27.04 2.27
N LEU A 68 -11.70 26.15 2.44
CA LEU A 68 -10.49 26.47 3.20
C LEU A 68 -9.36 26.90 2.27
N ASN A 69 -9.43 26.56 0.98
CA ASN A 69 -8.36 26.76 0.01
C ASN A 69 -7.03 26.18 0.52
N ALA A 70 -7.11 25.03 1.20
CA ALA A 70 -6.00 24.28 1.76
C ALA A 70 -5.93 22.91 1.05
N PRO A 71 -4.78 22.22 1.05
CA PRO A 71 -4.69 20.85 0.54
C PRO A 71 -5.77 19.98 1.19
N ARG A 72 -6.54 19.22 0.44
CA ARG A 72 -7.64 18.44 1.02
C ARG A 72 -7.12 17.27 1.86
N SER A 73 -7.63 17.13 3.08
CA SER A 73 -7.36 15.96 3.93
C SER A 73 -8.18 14.75 3.47
N PHE A 74 -7.69 13.53 3.74
CA PHE A 74 -8.41 12.28 3.45
C PHE A 74 -9.80 12.22 4.11
N THR A 75 -9.98 12.86 5.26
CA THR A 75 -11.26 12.96 5.98
C THR A 75 -12.25 13.94 5.34
N GLU A 76 -11.80 14.78 4.41
CA GLU A 76 -12.58 15.86 3.78
C GLU A 76 -12.99 15.52 2.33
N MET A 77 -12.80 14.26 1.93
CA MET A 77 -13.02 13.85 0.55
C MET A 77 -14.49 13.55 0.26
N PRO A 78 -14.96 13.89 -0.97
CA PRO A 78 -16.19 13.32 -1.50
C PRO A 78 -16.07 11.80 -1.58
N MET A 79 -17.16 11.09 -1.33
CA MET A 79 -17.21 9.64 -1.39
C MET A 79 -17.04 9.12 -2.81
N ALA A 80 -17.47 9.88 -3.82
CA ALA A 80 -17.22 9.56 -5.23
C ALA A 80 -15.71 9.44 -5.53
N VAL A 81 -14.86 10.25 -4.88
CA VAL A 81 -13.39 10.15 -5.05
C VAL A 81 -12.83 9.06 -4.15
N SER A 82 -13.21 9.05 -2.86
CA SER A 82 -12.68 8.10 -1.87
C SER A 82 -12.90 6.64 -2.31
N THR A 83 -14.10 6.32 -2.75
CA THR A 83 -14.44 4.95 -3.16
C THR A 83 -13.69 4.50 -4.42
N LEU A 84 -13.24 5.41 -5.30
CA LEU A 84 -12.37 5.06 -6.43
C LEU A 84 -10.97 4.65 -5.94
N LEU A 85 -10.39 5.41 -5.00
CA LEU A 85 -9.09 5.09 -4.41
C LEU A 85 -9.14 3.78 -3.61
N TRP A 86 -10.26 3.53 -2.92
CA TRP A 86 -10.49 2.28 -2.20
C TRP A 86 -10.56 1.08 -3.15
N ARG A 87 -11.27 1.20 -4.28
CA ARG A 87 -11.30 0.14 -5.32
C ARG A 87 -9.90 -0.20 -5.82
N GLU A 88 -9.07 0.80 -6.12
CA GLU A 88 -7.68 0.56 -6.55
C GLU A 88 -6.85 -0.16 -5.49
N SER A 89 -7.00 0.21 -4.22
CA SER A 89 -6.29 -0.44 -3.11
C SER A 89 -6.74 -1.89 -2.89
N ILE A 90 -8.04 -2.14 -3.03
CA ILE A 90 -8.64 -3.48 -2.96
C ILE A 90 -8.14 -4.36 -4.10
N LEU A 91 -8.14 -3.84 -5.33
CA LEU A 91 -7.63 -4.54 -6.50
C LEU A 91 -6.14 -4.85 -6.33
N PHE A 92 -5.35 -3.89 -5.85
CA PHE A 92 -3.93 -4.10 -5.57
C PHE A 92 -3.74 -5.25 -4.57
N CYS A 93 -4.35 -5.17 -3.39
CA CYS A 93 -4.17 -6.17 -2.33
C CYS A 93 -4.75 -7.55 -2.68
N SER A 94 -5.73 -7.63 -3.59
CA SER A 94 -6.28 -8.89 -4.10
C SER A 94 -5.36 -9.62 -5.08
N GLY A 95 -4.40 -8.91 -5.66
CA GLY A 95 -3.59 -9.39 -6.78
C GLY A 95 -4.34 -9.39 -8.13
N LEU A 96 -5.54 -8.83 -8.18
CA LEU A 96 -6.36 -8.71 -9.40
C LEU A 96 -6.21 -7.35 -10.09
N ARG A 97 -5.41 -6.43 -9.53
CA ARG A 97 -5.01 -5.22 -10.25
C ARG A 97 -4.21 -5.65 -11.47
N LYS A 98 -4.74 -5.36 -12.66
CA LYS A 98 -3.96 -5.47 -13.89
C LYS A 98 -2.74 -4.57 -13.73
N GLU A 99 -1.54 -5.11 -13.84
CA GLU A 99 -0.32 -4.30 -13.81
C GLU A 99 -0.47 -3.17 -14.83
N ASN A 100 -0.44 -1.93 -14.34
CA ASN A 100 -0.45 -0.78 -15.23
C ASN A 100 0.99 -0.57 -15.70
N THR A 101 1.28 -1.08 -16.90
CA THR A 101 2.55 -0.91 -17.59
C THR A 101 3.10 0.52 -17.50
N ALA A 102 2.25 1.55 -17.52
CA ALA A 102 2.67 2.94 -17.40
C ALA A 102 3.26 3.29 -16.02
N GLU A 103 2.76 2.68 -14.93
CA GLU A 103 3.34 2.86 -13.59
C GLU A 103 4.66 2.12 -13.44
N SER A 104 4.76 0.88 -13.94
CA SER A 104 6.03 0.15 -13.98
C SER A 104 7.08 0.96 -14.75
N ILE A 105 6.70 1.56 -15.88
CA ILE A 105 7.57 2.48 -16.63
C ILE A 105 8.00 3.68 -15.77
N ARG A 106 7.06 4.32 -15.03
CA ARG A 106 7.38 5.46 -14.15
C ARG A 106 8.32 5.07 -13.01
N GLN A 107 8.10 3.94 -12.35
CA GLN A 107 8.98 3.41 -11.31
C GLN A 107 10.40 3.17 -11.86
N PHE A 108 10.51 2.51 -13.02
CA PHE A 108 11.80 2.27 -13.63
C PHE A 108 12.50 3.56 -14.07
N GLN A 109 11.74 4.54 -14.57
CA GLN A 109 12.27 5.86 -14.90
C GLN A 109 12.88 6.54 -13.67
N ARG A 110 12.18 6.52 -12.52
CA ARG A 110 12.70 7.06 -11.25
C ARG A 110 14.03 6.39 -10.85
N PHE A 111 14.12 5.07 -10.96
CA PHE A 111 15.35 4.32 -10.70
C PHE A 111 16.50 4.69 -11.64
N LEU A 112 16.22 4.78 -12.94
CA LEU A 112 17.23 5.16 -13.94
C LEU A 112 17.75 6.58 -13.69
N THR A 113 16.87 7.54 -13.40
CA THR A 113 17.28 8.92 -13.12
C THR A 113 18.21 9.00 -11.91
N ARG A 114 17.91 8.27 -10.82
CA ARG A 114 18.79 8.19 -9.64
C ARG A 114 20.17 7.60 -9.94
N SER A 115 20.27 6.74 -10.94
CA SER A 115 21.54 6.12 -11.38
C SER A 115 22.21 6.84 -12.55
N GLY A 116 21.79 8.06 -12.88
CA GLY A 116 22.37 8.87 -13.97
C GLY A 116 22.05 8.34 -15.38
N ARG A 117 21.01 7.51 -15.51
CA ARG A 117 20.61 6.84 -16.76
C ARG A 117 19.26 7.40 -17.23
N ARG A 118 18.98 7.22 -18.53
CA ARG A 118 17.71 7.64 -19.15
C ARG A 118 16.86 6.45 -19.57
N LEU A 119 15.54 6.60 -19.49
CA LEU A 119 14.60 5.67 -20.12
C LEU A 119 14.61 5.91 -21.63
N THR A 120 14.91 4.88 -22.43
CA THR A 120 14.85 4.94 -23.89
C THR A 120 13.54 4.31 -24.37
N PRO A 121 13.02 4.67 -25.56
CA PRO A 121 11.82 4.03 -26.13
C PRO A 121 11.96 2.50 -26.20
N GLN A 122 13.16 2.03 -26.53
CA GLN A 122 13.49 0.59 -26.56
C GLN A 122 13.38 -0.07 -25.17
N ARG A 123 13.80 0.61 -24.10
CA ARG A 123 13.65 0.09 -22.73
C ARG A 123 12.20 0.09 -22.30
N ALA A 124 11.46 1.14 -22.64
CA ALA A 124 10.03 1.21 -22.37
C ALA A 124 9.31 0.02 -23.01
N PHE A 125 9.47 -0.18 -24.32
CA PHE A 125 8.88 -1.30 -25.06
C PHE A 125 9.15 -2.68 -24.43
N VAL A 126 10.42 -2.97 -24.07
CA VAL A 126 10.75 -4.25 -23.43
C VAL A 126 10.09 -4.40 -22.06
N ILE A 127 9.94 -3.31 -21.31
CA ILE A 127 9.22 -3.32 -20.02
C ILE A 127 7.74 -3.59 -20.26
N GLU A 128 7.13 -3.02 -21.30
CA GLU A 128 5.72 -3.32 -21.64
C GLU A 128 5.50 -4.81 -21.87
N GLU A 129 6.38 -5.44 -22.65
CA GLU A 129 6.31 -6.87 -22.93
C GLU A 129 6.58 -7.73 -21.69
N ILE A 130 7.55 -7.34 -20.86
CA ILE A 130 7.88 -8.06 -19.61
C ILE A 130 6.70 -8.01 -18.63
N PHE A 131 6.10 -6.84 -18.41
CA PHE A 131 4.98 -6.67 -17.47
C PHE A 131 3.63 -7.13 -18.06
N ALA A 132 3.57 -7.43 -19.36
CA ALA A 132 2.45 -8.16 -19.96
C ALA A 132 2.55 -9.69 -19.74
N MET A 133 3.69 -10.21 -19.28
CA MET A 133 3.89 -11.64 -19.03
C MET A 133 3.44 -12.02 -17.62
N ILE A 134 2.32 -12.76 -17.53
CA ILE A 134 1.80 -13.30 -16.26
C ILE A 134 2.69 -14.44 -15.75
N GLU A 135 3.14 -15.33 -16.64
CA GLU A 135 3.94 -16.50 -16.29
C GLU A 135 5.44 -16.19 -16.22
N PRO A 136 6.23 -16.89 -15.37
CA PRO A 136 7.69 -16.82 -15.42
C PRO A 136 8.23 -17.19 -16.80
N PHE A 137 9.15 -16.38 -17.32
CA PHE A 137 9.72 -16.53 -18.66
C PHE A 137 11.24 -16.71 -18.59
N ASP A 138 11.82 -17.41 -19.56
CA ASP A 138 13.26 -17.36 -19.78
C ASP A 138 13.60 -16.35 -20.89
N PHE A 139 14.90 -16.22 -21.14
CA PHE A 139 15.42 -15.34 -22.17
C PHE A 139 14.85 -15.68 -23.57
N GLU A 140 14.68 -16.96 -23.90
CA GLU A 140 14.27 -17.38 -25.24
C GLU A 140 12.80 -17.01 -25.48
N ILE A 141 11.93 -17.18 -24.48
CA ILE A 141 10.53 -16.74 -24.52
C ILE A 141 10.44 -15.22 -24.71
N LEU A 142 11.22 -14.44 -23.94
CA LEU A 142 11.24 -12.98 -24.08
C LEU A 142 11.74 -12.54 -25.45
N ALA A 143 12.82 -13.15 -25.95
CA ALA A 143 13.39 -12.84 -27.26
C ALA A 143 12.40 -13.15 -28.40
N GLN A 144 11.65 -14.26 -28.29
CA GLN A 144 10.62 -14.63 -29.26
C GLN A 144 9.50 -13.58 -29.30
N LYS A 145 8.92 -13.21 -28.15
CA LYS A 145 7.83 -12.21 -28.10
C LYS A 145 8.27 -10.85 -28.64
N LEU A 146 9.47 -10.41 -28.27
CA LEU A 146 10.02 -9.16 -28.80
C LEU A 146 10.23 -9.22 -30.32
N GLY A 147 10.59 -10.39 -30.88
CA GLY A 147 10.73 -10.58 -32.32
C GLY A 147 9.40 -10.50 -33.08
N GLU A 148 8.32 -11.01 -32.49
CA GLU A 148 6.97 -11.00 -33.08
C GLU A 148 6.39 -9.57 -33.17
N HIS A 149 6.71 -8.69 -32.20
CA HIS A 149 6.14 -7.34 -32.09
C HIS A 149 7.01 -6.21 -32.66
N SER A 150 8.27 -6.46 -33.01
CA SER A 150 9.27 -5.42 -33.36
C SER A 150 9.48 -5.17 -34.87
N GLN A 151 8.58 -5.63 -35.74
CA GLN A 151 8.77 -5.57 -37.21
C GLN A 151 10.17 -6.07 -37.66
N GLY A 152 10.75 -7.06 -36.95
CA GLY A 152 12.04 -7.66 -37.28
C GLY A 152 13.29 -7.02 -36.65
N GLN A 153 13.18 -6.05 -35.75
CA GLN A 153 14.33 -5.56 -34.97
C GLN A 153 14.62 -6.46 -33.75
N THR A 154 15.55 -7.40 -33.90
CA THR A 154 15.99 -8.25 -32.79
C THR A 154 16.94 -7.52 -31.85
N LEU A 155 16.56 -7.40 -30.58
CA LEU A 155 17.46 -6.92 -29.53
C LEU A 155 18.53 -7.98 -29.23
N GLY A 156 19.80 -7.58 -29.28
CA GLY A 156 20.90 -8.48 -28.97
C GLY A 156 20.83 -9.02 -27.53
N LYS A 157 21.12 -10.31 -27.36
CA LYS A 157 21.17 -11.00 -26.05
C LYS A 157 21.91 -10.22 -24.94
N PRO A 158 23.06 -9.57 -25.18
CA PRO A 158 23.73 -8.77 -24.15
C PRO A 158 22.93 -7.56 -23.68
N THR A 159 22.15 -6.94 -24.57
CA THR A 159 21.32 -5.76 -24.28
C THR A 159 20.13 -6.15 -23.41
N LEU A 160 19.46 -7.26 -23.74
CA LEU A 160 18.35 -7.80 -22.96
C LEU A 160 18.81 -8.26 -21.57
N LEU A 161 19.89 -9.03 -21.47
CA LEU A 161 20.43 -9.44 -20.17
C LEU A 161 20.84 -8.25 -19.29
N ARG A 162 21.40 -7.19 -19.89
CA ARG A 162 21.71 -5.95 -19.17
C ARG A 162 20.45 -5.26 -18.65
N LEU A 163 19.38 -5.24 -19.45
CA LEU A 163 18.10 -4.66 -19.04
C LEU A 163 17.43 -5.48 -17.94
N LEU A 164 17.42 -6.82 -18.05
CA LEU A 164 16.93 -7.71 -17.00
C LEU A 164 17.69 -7.49 -15.68
N GLY A 165 19.02 -7.32 -15.73
CA GLY A 165 19.82 -6.99 -14.55
C GLY A 165 19.52 -5.60 -13.96
N LEU A 166 19.19 -4.60 -14.77
CA LEU A 166 18.76 -3.29 -14.27
C LEU A 166 17.38 -3.36 -13.61
N LEU A 167 16.46 -4.13 -14.17
CA LEU A 167 15.14 -4.36 -13.60
C LEU A 167 15.25 -5.17 -12.29
N GLU A 168 16.14 -6.17 -12.21
CA GLU A 168 16.44 -6.89 -10.97
C GLU A 168 17.01 -5.93 -9.89
N ALA A 169 17.96 -5.07 -10.26
CA ALA A 169 18.53 -4.07 -9.35
C ALA A 169 17.52 -2.98 -8.91
N ALA A 170 16.48 -2.74 -9.72
CA ALA A 170 15.37 -1.86 -9.39
C ALA A 170 14.29 -2.57 -8.54
N GLU A 171 14.51 -3.84 -8.18
CA GLU A 171 13.52 -4.71 -7.53
C GLU A 171 12.21 -4.85 -8.33
N MET A 172 12.33 -4.78 -9.66
CA MET A 172 11.26 -4.85 -10.65
C MET A 172 11.29 -6.15 -11.48
N LEU A 173 12.22 -7.06 -11.18
CA LEU A 173 12.23 -8.46 -11.63
C LEU A 173 12.78 -9.35 -10.53
N LYS A 174 12.28 -10.58 -10.41
CA LYS A 174 12.90 -11.65 -9.61
C LYS A 174 13.50 -12.73 -10.51
N LYS A 175 14.67 -13.20 -10.11
CA LYS A 175 15.40 -14.28 -10.78
C LYS A 175 15.19 -15.61 -10.06
N ILE A 176 14.68 -16.61 -10.77
CA ILE A 176 14.42 -17.96 -10.25
C ILE A 176 15.40 -18.93 -10.89
N LYS A 177 16.22 -19.59 -10.06
CA LYS A 177 17.13 -20.66 -10.51
C LYS A 177 16.41 -22.01 -10.39
N ARG A 178 16.23 -22.74 -11.49
CA ARG A 178 15.72 -24.12 -11.46
C ARG A 178 16.85 -25.14 -11.31
N SER A 179 16.51 -26.33 -10.85
CA SER A 179 17.43 -27.46 -10.59
C SER A 179 18.28 -27.88 -11.80
N HIS A 180 17.86 -27.55 -13.01
CA HIS A 180 18.55 -27.89 -14.27
C HIS A 180 19.36 -26.71 -14.86
N GLY A 181 19.65 -25.67 -14.07
CA GLY A 181 20.46 -24.52 -14.52
C GLY A 181 19.70 -23.48 -15.36
N GLN A 182 18.43 -23.73 -15.70
CA GLN A 182 17.56 -22.74 -16.34
C GLN A 182 17.29 -21.57 -15.37
N THR A 183 17.46 -20.35 -15.89
CA THR A 183 17.12 -19.11 -15.20
C THR A 183 15.80 -18.60 -15.75
N LEU A 184 14.80 -18.49 -14.89
CA LEU A 184 13.55 -17.81 -15.20
C LEU A 184 13.54 -16.42 -14.55
N TYR A 185 12.89 -15.50 -15.24
CA TYR A 185 12.58 -14.17 -14.76
C TYR A 185 11.06 -14.08 -14.65
N HIS A 186 10.63 -13.27 -13.71
CA HIS A 186 9.24 -12.88 -13.56
C HIS A 186 9.32 -11.45 -13.03
N PRO A 187 8.48 -10.49 -13.48
CA PRO A 187 8.23 -9.29 -12.70
C PRO A 187 8.00 -9.73 -11.26
N PRO A 188 8.33 -8.98 -10.21
CA PRO A 188 7.67 -9.23 -8.96
C PRO A 188 6.21 -8.95 -9.28
N GLY A 189 5.49 -9.98 -9.70
CA GLY A 189 4.14 -10.09 -9.24
C GLY A 189 4.25 -9.82 -7.75
N VAL A 190 3.62 -8.75 -7.30
CA VAL A 190 2.31 -8.89 -6.66
C VAL A 190 2.00 -10.36 -6.22
N GLU A 191 2.18 -11.38 -7.09
CA GLU A 191 2.56 -12.78 -6.76
C GLU A 191 3.79 -12.99 -5.85
N ARG A 192 3.61 -12.63 -4.59
CA ARG A 192 3.85 -13.47 -3.39
C ARG A 192 3.40 -12.78 -2.12
N LEU A 193 2.94 -11.53 -2.21
CA LEU A 193 2.51 -10.74 -1.07
C LEU A 193 1.00 -10.38 -1.15
N THR A 194 0.45 -10.10 -2.33
CA THR A 194 -1.00 -9.86 -2.47
C THR A 194 -1.75 -11.16 -2.67
N THR A 195 -2.93 -11.29 -2.07
CA THR A 195 -3.71 -12.54 -2.11
C THR A 195 -5.21 -12.25 -2.08
N PRO A 196 -6.06 -13.21 -2.50
CA PRO A 196 -7.50 -13.06 -2.33
C PRO A 196 -7.92 -12.73 -0.87
N PHE A 197 -7.19 -13.24 0.13
CA PHE A 197 -7.35 -12.83 1.53
C PHE A 197 -7.02 -11.35 1.77
N GLY A 198 -5.92 -10.85 1.21
CA GLY A 198 -5.56 -9.44 1.29
C GLY A 198 -6.63 -8.53 0.71
N GLY A 199 -7.11 -8.84 -0.51
CA GLY A 199 -8.23 -8.14 -1.13
C GLY A 199 -9.51 -8.19 -0.29
N MET A 200 -9.80 -9.34 0.31
CA MET A 200 -10.99 -9.54 1.16
C MET A 200 -10.94 -8.64 2.40
N TRP A 201 -9.82 -8.62 3.13
CA TRP A 201 -9.68 -7.80 4.34
C TRP A 201 -9.74 -6.31 4.02
N VAL A 202 -9.05 -5.86 2.97
CA VAL A 202 -9.04 -4.44 2.56
C VAL A 202 -10.43 -4.02 2.06
N SER A 203 -11.15 -4.88 1.35
CA SER A 203 -12.53 -4.60 0.93
C SER A 203 -13.46 -4.49 2.15
N GLN A 204 -13.40 -5.43 3.09
CA GLN A 204 -14.19 -5.36 4.32
C GLN A 204 -13.86 -4.13 5.17
N PHE A 205 -12.59 -3.74 5.23
CA PHE A 205 -12.14 -2.53 5.90
C PHE A 205 -12.78 -1.28 5.30
N PHE A 206 -12.68 -1.07 3.98
CA PHE A 206 -13.28 0.09 3.34
C PHE A 206 -14.81 0.06 3.34
N CYS A 207 -15.45 -1.12 3.27
CA CYS A 207 -16.90 -1.22 3.49
C CYS A 207 -17.30 -0.73 4.89
N ASN A 208 -16.50 -1.02 5.92
CA ASN A 208 -16.76 -0.51 7.27
C ASN A 208 -16.59 1.02 7.35
N LEU A 209 -15.59 1.58 6.66
CA LEU A 209 -15.43 3.03 6.56
C LEU A 209 -16.58 3.69 5.79
N ALA A 210 -17.03 3.09 4.68
CA ALA A 210 -18.16 3.56 3.89
C ALA A 210 -19.45 3.61 4.73
N LYS A 211 -19.73 2.54 5.50
CA LYS A 211 -20.88 2.49 6.42
C LYS A 211 -20.82 3.59 7.48
N ARG A 212 -19.66 3.79 8.13
CA ARG A 212 -19.47 4.87 9.11
C ARG A 212 -19.59 6.26 8.48
N ALA A 213 -19.11 6.42 7.24
CA ALA A 213 -19.22 7.68 6.51
C ALA A 213 -20.68 8.00 6.19
N ARG A 214 -21.48 6.99 5.82
CA ARG A 214 -22.91 7.12 5.58
C ARG A 214 -23.66 7.68 6.79
N ASP A 215 -23.32 7.21 7.99
CA ASP A 215 -23.97 7.64 9.24
C ASP A 215 -23.76 9.13 9.55
N ASN A 216 -22.79 9.78 8.89
CA ASN A 216 -22.39 11.17 9.16
C ASN A 216 -22.49 12.07 7.91
N ARG A 217 -23.22 11.66 6.86
CA ARG A 217 -23.35 12.42 5.61
C ARG A 217 -24.81 12.56 5.18
N GLU A 218 -25.11 13.71 4.57
CA GLU A 218 -26.44 14.04 4.04
C GLU A 218 -26.43 14.31 2.52
N ASP A 219 -25.26 14.51 1.92
CA ASP A 219 -25.14 14.79 0.48
C ASP A 219 -25.55 13.57 -0.36
N GLU A 220 -26.50 13.76 -1.28
CA GLU A 220 -27.07 12.68 -2.09
C GLU A 220 -26.03 11.99 -2.99
N ASN A 221 -25.06 12.74 -3.53
CA ASN A 221 -24.02 12.14 -4.38
C ASN A 221 -23.07 11.28 -3.54
N ASP A 222 -22.76 11.71 -2.32
CA ASP A 222 -21.97 10.92 -1.40
C ASP A 222 -22.69 9.63 -0.98
N LEU A 223 -23.97 9.72 -0.64
CA LEU A 223 -24.79 8.57 -0.28
C LEU A 223 -24.89 7.58 -1.46
N GLN A 224 -25.15 8.07 -2.67
CA GLN A 224 -25.19 7.23 -3.86
C GLN A 224 -23.85 6.54 -4.14
N ALA A 225 -22.73 7.27 -4.02
CA ALA A 225 -21.40 6.69 -4.20
C ALA A 225 -21.08 5.62 -3.15
N ILE A 226 -21.53 5.79 -1.91
CA ILE A 226 -21.41 4.79 -0.84
C ILE A 226 -22.19 3.53 -1.20
N GLU A 227 -23.48 3.64 -1.51
CA GLU A 227 -24.33 2.47 -1.77
C GLU A 227 -23.84 1.71 -3.00
N THR A 228 -23.49 2.41 -4.10
CA THR A 228 -22.87 1.77 -5.28
C THR A 228 -21.57 1.04 -4.92
N PHE A 229 -20.71 1.64 -4.10
CA PHE A 229 -19.49 0.97 -3.64
C PHE A 229 -19.79 -0.27 -2.80
N LEU A 230 -20.75 -0.20 -1.89
CA LEU A 230 -21.11 -1.33 -1.02
C LEU A 230 -21.68 -2.51 -1.83
N ASP A 231 -22.54 -2.25 -2.81
CA ASP A 231 -23.12 -3.27 -3.69
C ASP A 231 -22.02 -3.96 -4.53
N GLU A 232 -21.16 -3.18 -5.19
CA GLU A 232 -20.04 -3.71 -5.98
C GLU A 232 -19.08 -4.54 -5.12
N GLN A 233 -18.77 -4.07 -3.90
CA GLN A 233 -17.88 -4.78 -3.00
C GLN A 233 -18.51 -6.05 -2.43
N GLN A 234 -19.84 -6.12 -2.30
CA GLN A 234 -20.52 -7.36 -1.93
C GLN A 234 -20.28 -8.45 -2.98
N GLU A 235 -20.45 -8.13 -4.27
CA GLU A 235 -20.20 -9.06 -5.38
C GLU A 235 -18.72 -9.43 -5.47
N PHE A 236 -17.83 -8.45 -5.36
CA PHE A 236 -16.39 -8.69 -5.42
C PHE A 236 -15.88 -9.57 -4.27
N GLN A 237 -16.41 -9.38 -3.05
CA GLN A 237 -16.09 -10.26 -1.92
C GLN A 237 -16.57 -11.70 -2.16
N GLN A 238 -17.70 -11.91 -2.83
CA GLN A 238 -18.14 -13.27 -3.22
C GLN A 238 -17.18 -13.91 -4.21
N LEU A 239 -16.68 -13.15 -5.20
CA LEU A 239 -15.65 -13.62 -6.13
C LEU A 239 -14.37 -14.02 -5.39
N LEU A 240 -13.86 -13.16 -4.51
CA LEU A 240 -12.67 -13.44 -3.72
C LEU A 240 -12.85 -14.67 -2.83
N LEU A 241 -14.03 -14.83 -2.21
CA LEU A 241 -14.34 -16.00 -1.40
C LEU A 241 -14.29 -17.29 -2.24
N LYS A 242 -14.85 -17.27 -3.44
CA LYS A 242 -14.77 -18.40 -4.38
C LYS A 242 -13.31 -18.70 -4.74
N MET A 243 -12.51 -17.69 -5.06
CA MET A 243 -11.08 -17.87 -5.35
C MET A 243 -10.29 -18.45 -4.16
N ILE A 244 -10.60 -18.03 -2.93
CA ILE A 244 -9.99 -18.59 -1.70
C ILE A 244 -10.34 -20.07 -1.55
N GLN A 245 -11.59 -20.43 -1.83
CA GLN A 245 -12.08 -21.81 -1.74
C GLN A 245 -11.53 -22.71 -2.86
N GLU A 246 -11.32 -22.18 -4.06
CA GLU A 246 -10.82 -22.94 -5.22
C GLU A 246 -9.28 -23.11 -5.21
N ASN A 247 -8.52 -22.12 -4.75
CA ASN A 247 -7.05 -22.14 -4.70
C ASN A 247 -6.47 -22.90 -3.48
N GLN A 248 -7.18 -23.93 -3.00
CA GLN A 248 -6.71 -24.81 -1.91
C GLN A 248 -5.52 -25.68 -2.35
N THR A 249 -4.33 -25.06 -2.41
CA THR A 249 -3.05 -25.78 -2.36
C THR A 249 -2.89 -26.50 -1.01
N GLU A 250 -1.98 -27.47 -0.91
CA GLU A 250 -1.75 -28.32 0.28
C GLU A 250 -1.66 -27.55 1.61
N THR A 251 -1.24 -26.28 1.61
CA THR A 251 -1.20 -25.39 2.79
C THR A 251 -2.57 -25.03 3.37
N LEU A 252 -3.64 -25.02 2.56
CA LEU A 252 -5.02 -24.72 2.99
C LEU A 252 -5.87 -25.99 3.16
N LYS A 253 -5.39 -27.17 2.74
CA LYS A 253 -6.08 -28.46 2.94
C LYS A 253 -6.25 -28.84 4.42
N GLN A 254 -5.57 -28.13 5.33
CA GLN A 254 -5.67 -28.34 6.78
C GLN A 254 -6.87 -27.63 7.43
N PHE A 255 -7.60 -26.78 6.71
CA PHE A 255 -8.63 -25.91 7.32
C PHE A 255 -9.97 -26.08 6.61
N ASP A 256 -11.00 -26.35 7.41
CA ASP A 256 -12.40 -26.44 6.99
C ASP A 256 -12.99 -25.06 6.64
N ARG A 257 -14.29 -25.02 6.32
CA ARG A 257 -15.01 -23.76 6.03
C ARG A 257 -15.07 -22.81 7.25
N GLU A 258 -15.03 -23.33 8.47
CA GLU A 258 -15.08 -22.53 9.70
C GLU A 258 -13.78 -21.72 9.85
N GLY A 259 -12.63 -22.33 9.54
CA GLY A 259 -11.34 -21.63 9.53
C GLY A 259 -11.27 -20.41 8.59
N ILE A 260 -11.93 -20.45 7.42
CA ILE A 260 -11.94 -19.30 6.49
C ILE A 260 -12.70 -18.10 7.07
N ALA A 261 -13.82 -18.33 7.75
CA ALA A 261 -14.62 -17.26 8.34
C ALA A 261 -13.85 -16.57 9.48
N ASP A 262 -13.21 -17.36 10.34
CA ASP A 262 -12.39 -16.86 11.44
C ASP A 262 -11.20 -16.06 10.91
N TRP A 263 -10.51 -16.56 9.88
CA TRP A 263 -9.39 -15.86 9.24
C TRP A 263 -9.80 -14.51 8.65
N ARG A 264 -10.98 -14.44 8.02
CA ARG A 264 -11.53 -13.18 7.51
C ARG A 264 -11.75 -12.17 8.64
N LYS A 265 -12.36 -12.61 9.74
CA LYS A 265 -12.61 -11.75 10.90
C LYS A 265 -11.31 -11.30 11.56
N GLU A 266 -10.41 -12.23 11.85
CA GLU A 266 -9.17 -11.99 12.57
C GLU A 266 -8.25 -11.04 11.79
N GLY A 267 -8.05 -11.28 10.49
CA GLY A 267 -7.20 -10.42 9.67
C GLY A 267 -7.76 -9.01 9.47
N LEU A 268 -9.08 -8.86 9.41
CA LEU A 268 -9.73 -7.55 9.40
C LEU A 268 -9.47 -6.78 10.70
N GLN A 269 -9.57 -7.45 11.86
CA GLN A 269 -9.31 -6.82 13.16
C GLN A 269 -7.86 -6.34 13.28
N TRP A 270 -6.90 -7.15 12.82
CA TRP A 270 -5.49 -6.76 12.81
C TRP A 270 -5.17 -5.64 11.83
N LEU A 271 -5.77 -5.66 10.64
CA LEU A 271 -5.64 -4.56 9.68
C LEU A 271 -6.15 -3.25 10.27
N GLN A 272 -7.35 -3.27 10.86
CA GLN A 272 -7.94 -2.09 11.53
C GLN A 272 -7.11 -1.60 12.71
N PHE A 273 -6.51 -2.51 13.47
CA PHE A 273 -5.66 -2.16 14.59
C PHE A 273 -4.41 -1.39 14.14
N PHE A 274 -3.69 -1.89 13.13
CA PHE A 274 -2.48 -1.23 12.65
C PHE A 274 -2.74 0.02 11.83
N ASP A 275 -3.84 0.06 11.06
CA ASP A 275 -4.33 1.31 10.46
C ASP A 275 -4.51 2.38 11.55
N ARG A 276 -5.31 2.08 12.59
CA ARG A 276 -5.56 3.02 13.70
C ARG A 276 -4.28 3.46 14.42
N PHE A 277 -3.36 2.53 14.69
CA PHE A 277 -2.09 2.86 15.34
C PHE A 277 -1.23 3.77 14.43
N SER A 278 -1.09 3.44 13.15
CA SER A 278 -0.33 4.27 12.20
C SER A 278 -0.93 5.68 12.04
N LEU A 279 -2.26 5.80 11.97
CA LEU A 279 -2.95 7.09 11.90
C LEU A 279 -2.77 7.90 13.18
N TRP A 280 -2.75 7.27 14.35
CA TRP A 280 -2.47 7.96 15.61
C TRP A 280 -1.07 8.61 15.62
N LEU A 281 -0.06 7.94 15.04
CA LEU A 281 1.27 8.50 14.86
C LEU A 281 1.29 9.65 13.84
N CYS A 282 0.61 9.46 12.70
CA CYS A 282 0.76 10.34 11.54
C CYS A 282 -0.12 11.60 11.60
N CYS A 283 -1.36 11.52 12.12
CA CYS A 283 -2.36 12.59 12.00
C CYS A 283 -2.07 13.82 12.87
N GLN A 284 -1.48 13.65 14.05
CA GLN A 284 -1.13 14.77 14.93
C GLN A 284 -0.05 14.39 15.93
N GLN A 285 0.69 15.38 16.44
CA GLN A 285 1.55 15.17 17.59
C GLN A 285 0.70 15.15 18.85
N GLU A 286 0.64 13.99 19.49
CA GLU A 286 -0.18 13.76 20.66
C GLU A 286 0.56 14.16 21.93
N SER A 287 -0.18 14.70 22.90
CA SER A 287 0.35 15.08 24.22
C SER A 287 -0.28 14.28 25.37
N LYS A 288 -1.33 13.50 25.07
CA LYS A 288 -2.08 12.71 26.04
C LYS A 288 -1.83 11.24 25.81
N THR A 289 -1.87 10.47 26.90
CA THR A 289 -1.86 9.02 26.81
C THR A 289 -3.05 8.54 25.99
N PHE A 290 -2.76 7.70 25.00
CA PHE A 290 -3.74 7.07 24.14
C PHE A 290 -3.88 5.60 24.53
N HIS A 291 -5.12 5.13 24.55
CA HIS A 291 -5.45 3.75 24.85
C HIS A 291 -5.93 3.07 23.58
N ILE A 292 -5.28 1.95 23.23
CA ILE A 292 -5.69 1.11 22.10
C ILE A 292 -5.75 -0.34 22.56
N GLU A 293 -6.84 -1.01 22.21
CA GLU A 293 -7.00 -2.44 22.47
C GLU A 293 -6.61 -3.21 21.22
N THR A 294 -5.75 -4.22 21.38
CA THR A 294 -5.38 -5.15 20.32
C THR A 294 -6.51 -6.14 20.05
N PRO A 295 -6.53 -6.82 18.89
CA PRO A 295 -7.51 -7.86 18.59
C PRO A 295 -7.56 -9.03 19.60
N ASP A 296 -6.48 -9.26 20.35
CA ASP A 296 -6.41 -10.28 21.42
C ASP A 296 -6.90 -9.77 22.79
N GLY A 297 -7.41 -8.54 22.87
CA GLY A 297 -7.93 -7.93 24.09
C GLY A 297 -6.86 -7.29 24.99
N THR A 298 -5.59 -7.29 24.59
CA THR A 298 -4.54 -6.56 25.33
C THR A 298 -4.77 -5.05 25.20
N LYS A 299 -4.81 -4.37 26.34
CA LYS A 299 -4.89 -2.91 26.39
C LYS A 299 -3.49 -2.33 26.41
N LEU A 300 -3.16 -1.52 25.40
CA LEU A 300 -1.90 -0.80 25.29
C LEU A 300 -2.10 0.66 25.69
N HIS A 301 -1.15 1.17 26.46
CA HIS A 301 -1.05 2.54 26.92
C HIS A 301 0.10 3.22 26.19
N LEU A 302 -0.19 4.15 25.28
CA LEU A 302 0.81 4.89 24.51
C LEU A 302 0.92 6.28 25.10
N THR A 303 2.02 6.56 25.81
CA THR A 303 2.25 7.84 26.50
C THR A 303 3.33 8.63 25.76
N PRO A 304 2.97 9.73 25.07
CA PRO A 304 3.95 10.63 24.47
C PRO A 304 4.88 11.22 25.53
N LEU A 305 6.18 11.17 25.25
CA LEU A 305 7.27 11.73 26.04
C LEU A 305 7.95 12.88 25.26
N PRO A 306 8.83 13.67 25.91
CA PRO A 306 9.68 14.63 25.20
C PRO A 306 10.52 13.96 24.10
N SER A 307 11.01 14.75 23.14
CA SER A 307 11.93 14.31 22.08
C SER A 307 11.41 13.16 21.18
N HIS A 308 10.12 13.16 20.86
CA HIS A 308 9.48 12.18 19.96
C HIS A 308 9.51 10.72 20.43
N GLU A 309 9.75 10.51 21.73
CA GLU A 309 9.61 9.19 22.35
C GLU A 309 8.14 8.93 22.72
N ILE A 310 7.71 7.69 22.57
CA ILE A 310 6.38 7.23 22.98
C ILE A 310 6.58 5.97 23.80
N ALA A 311 6.29 6.08 25.08
CA ALA A 311 6.28 4.93 25.95
C ALA A 311 5.07 4.04 25.72
N ILE A 312 5.29 2.73 25.69
CA ILE A 312 4.22 1.75 25.51
C ILE A 312 4.24 0.73 26.64
N ASP A 313 3.10 0.54 27.28
CA ASP A 313 2.86 -0.48 28.30
C ASP A 313 1.56 -1.27 28.01
N PRO A 314 1.61 -2.62 27.96
CA PRO A 314 2.80 -3.46 27.85
C PRO A 314 3.49 -3.29 26.49
N PHE A 315 4.83 -3.31 26.47
CA PHE A 315 5.59 -3.17 25.23
C PHE A 315 5.42 -4.41 24.31
N PRO A 316 4.91 -4.26 23.06
CA PRO A 316 4.52 -5.41 22.23
C PRO A 316 5.61 -5.89 21.24
N PHE A 317 6.73 -5.17 21.13
CA PHE A 317 7.77 -5.44 20.13
C PHE A 317 8.94 -6.24 20.71
N GLU A 318 9.79 -6.82 19.86
CA GLU A 318 11.06 -7.42 20.30
C GLU A 318 12.02 -6.32 20.77
N GLY A 319 12.74 -6.57 21.87
CA GLY A 319 13.66 -5.59 22.46
C GLY A 319 12.98 -4.58 23.40
N ASP A 320 13.60 -3.41 23.57
CA ASP A 320 13.15 -2.31 24.44
C ASP A 320 12.79 -1.04 23.67
N LYS A 321 13.08 -0.99 22.36
CA LYS A 321 12.84 0.16 21.50
C LYS A 321 12.55 -0.25 20.06
N LEU A 322 11.60 0.44 19.43
CA LEU A 322 11.32 0.38 17.99
C LEU A 322 11.37 1.81 17.42
N HIS A 323 12.19 2.01 16.38
CA HIS A 323 12.25 3.27 15.66
C HIS A 323 11.43 3.19 14.38
N LEU A 324 10.62 4.21 14.13
CA LEU A 324 9.80 4.34 12.94
C LEU A 324 10.06 5.71 12.30
N SER A 325 9.99 5.76 10.98
CA SER A 325 10.11 7.03 10.26
C SER A 325 9.36 7.04 8.95
N THR A 326 8.89 8.21 8.55
CA THR A 326 8.27 8.43 7.24
C THR A 326 8.59 9.83 6.71
N SER A 327 8.39 10.04 5.41
CA SER A 327 8.57 11.33 4.75
C SER A 327 7.28 12.14 4.76
N ALA A 328 7.40 13.44 5.01
CA ALA A 328 6.34 14.42 4.87
C ALA A 328 6.80 15.57 3.98
N LYS A 329 5.87 16.20 3.25
CA LYS A 329 6.14 17.47 2.55
C LYS A 329 5.69 18.64 3.42
N SER A 330 6.58 19.60 3.59
CA SER A 330 6.32 20.82 4.33
C SER A 330 6.02 21.97 3.38
N ILE A 331 4.82 22.53 3.48
CA ILE A 331 4.40 23.68 2.67
C ILE A 331 3.85 24.80 3.54
N PRO A 332 3.94 26.07 3.11
CA PRO A 332 3.42 27.19 3.89
C PRO A 332 1.94 27.04 4.23
N LYS A 333 1.59 27.29 5.50
CA LYS A 333 0.18 27.28 5.94
C LYS A 333 -0.54 28.54 5.47
N ARG A 334 -1.05 28.51 4.24
CA ARG A 334 -1.82 29.60 3.64
C ARG A 334 -2.97 29.11 2.77
N LYS A 335 -3.79 30.05 2.30
CA LYS A 335 -4.77 29.79 1.25
C LYS A 335 -4.05 29.76 -0.10
N TYR A 336 -4.39 28.76 -0.90
CA TYR A 336 -3.96 28.60 -2.29
C TYR A 336 -5.08 29.01 -3.23
N LEU A 337 -4.78 29.77 -4.26
CA LEU A 337 -5.75 30.32 -5.21
C LEU A 337 -6.19 29.28 -6.25
N SER A 338 -5.35 28.28 -6.52
CA SER A 338 -5.62 27.20 -7.46
C SER A 338 -4.92 25.91 -7.08
N GLU A 339 -5.39 24.79 -7.63
CA GLU A 339 -4.71 23.49 -7.49
C GLU A 339 -3.31 23.52 -8.10
N GLU A 340 -3.10 24.26 -9.19
CA GLU A 340 -1.78 24.46 -9.79
C GLU A 340 -0.81 25.14 -8.81
N GLU A 341 -1.27 26.18 -8.08
CA GLU A 341 -0.45 26.84 -7.07
C GLU A 341 -0.08 25.88 -5.93
N LEU A 342 -1.04 25.06 -5.48
CA LEU A 342 -0.80 24.03 -4.48
C LEU A 342 0.23 23.00 -4.98
N HIS A 343 0.07 22.49 -6.20
CA HIS A 343 0.97 21.48 -6.77
C HIS A 343 2.38 22.03 -6.98
N ASN A 344 2.52 23.29 -7.38
CA ASN A 344 3.81 23.97 -7.47
C ASN A 344 4.48 24.12 -6.10
N ALA A 345 3.71 24.48 -5.07
CA ALA A 345 4.22 24.53 -3.70
C ALA A 345 4.65 23.15 -3.20
N MET A 346 3.87 22.10 -3.45
CA MET A 346 4.21 20.71 -3.10
C MET A 346 5.40 20.15 -3.88
N THR A 347 5.61 20.59 -5.13
CA THR A 347 6.76 20.17 -5.95
C THR A 347 8.05 20.83 -5.47
N SER A 348 7.96 22.07 -4.99
CA SER A 348 9.10 22.85 -4.49
C SER A 348 9.35 22.66 -2.98
N ALA A 349 8.48 21.94 -2.29
CA ALA A 349 8.54 21.69 -0.86
C ALA A 349 9.79 20.91 -0.45
N SER A 350 10.34 21.25 0.72
CA SER A 350 11.29 20.36 1.39
C SER A 350 10.58 19.09 1.86
N VAL A 351 11.29 17.96 1.74
CA VAL A 351 10.90 16.72 2.40
C VAL A 351 11.46 16.75 3.81
N GLU A 352 10.59 16.60 4.80
CA GLU A 352 10.93 16.44 6.20
C GLU A 352 10.76 14.97 6.59
N GLU A 353 11.68 14.45 7.40
CA GLU A 353 11.52 13.12 7.99
C GLU A 353 10.85 13.24 9.35
N LEU A 354 9.77 12.49 9.51
CA LEU A 354 9.11 12.29 10.80
C LEU A 354 9.69 11.05 11.45
N HIS A 355 9.93 11.14 12.76
CA HIS A 355 10.51 10.05 13.53
C HIS A 355 9.68 9.78 14.79
N TRP A 356 9.55 8.51 15.14
CA TRP A 356 8.97 8.07 16.41
C TRP A 356 9.86 7.01 17.02
N SER A 357 10.15 7.17 18.30
CA SER A 357 10.86 6.19 19.11
C SER A 357 9.88 5.55 20.09
N LEU A 358 9.38 4.36 19.75
CA LEU A 358 8.51 3.60 20.64
C LEU A 358 9.38 2.88 21.66
N VAL A 359 9.21 3.18 22.95
CA VAL A 359 10.06 2.64 24.02
C VAL A 359 9.23 1.86 25.03
N LYS A 360 9.84 0.85 25.63
CA LYS A 360 9.25 0.13 26.76
C LYS A 360 9.19 1.06 27.98
N TRP A 361 8.03 1.11 28.64
CA TRP A 361 7.88 1.84 29.91
C TRP A 361 8.70 1.23 31.04
#